data_AF-A0A9P9ES72-F1
#
_entry.id   AF-A0A9P9ES72-F1
#
_cell.length_a   1.000
_cell.length_b   1.000
_cell.length_c   1.000
_cell.angle_alpha   90.00
_cell.angle_beta   90.00
_cell.angle_gamma   90.00
#
_symmetry.space_group_name_H-M   'P 1'
#
loop_
_entity.id
_entity.type
_entity.pdbx_description
1 polymer ?
#
loop_
_entity_poly.entity_id
_entity_poly.type
_entity_poly.pdbx_seq_one_letter_code
_entity_poly.pdbx_strand_id
1 'polypeptide(L)'
;MASLSITIISDPVCPFCYIGMLRLDRALALYRKTVPGASAAPITISWHAFLLDSAAPRRVSQPLAAKMASRWGEARVPEIQGRLRDSGLREGVVFNFGARIGSTVEAHRLVALARKMDPRGVEGFEHRVAQETMRMYFEGGGDIASTDDLVGAAVKAGIDAGEARAWLEGDEGLEEVQLEVDEAVSMGIKGVPRFIINEKFVVDGADDVGVFLEQLVLARDEALVENEK
;
A
#
# COMPACT_ATOMS: atom_id res chain seq x y z
N MET A 1 -25.84 -4.75 -9.66
CA MET A 1 -24.40 -4.72 -10.04
C MET A 1 -23.62 -5.05 -8.78
N ALA A 2 -22.70 -6.01 -8.81
CA ALA A 2 -21.92 -6.37 -7.63
C ALA A 2 -20.82 -5.34 -7.39
N SER A 3 -20.78 -4.76 -6.19
CA SER A 3 -19.65 -3.98 -5.69
C SER A 3 -18.54 -4.89 -5.22
N LEU A 4 -17.28 -4.46 -5.37
CA LEU A 4 -16.12 -5.13 -4.79
C LEU A 4 -15.50 -4.27 -3.70
N SER A 5 -15.18 -4.87 -2.56
CA SER A 5 -14.32 -4.28 -1.54
C SER A 5 -12.96 -4.98 -1.57
N ILE A 6 -11.88 -4.23 -1.40
CA ILE A 6 -10.51 -4.75 -1.36
C ILE A 6 -9.80 -4.15 -0.17
N THR A 7 -9.50 -4.98 0.82
CA THR A 7 -8.64 -4.61 1.96
C THR A 7 -7.20 -5.00 1.64
N ILE A 8 -6.28 -4.05 1.78
CA ILE A 8 -4.85 -4.23 1.50
C ILE A 8 -4.07 -4.02 2.79
N ILE A 9 -3.50 -5.08 3.33
CA ILE A 9 -2.65 -5.02 4.53
C ILE A 9 -1.20 -4.88 4.06
N SER A 10 -0.58 -3.75 4.41
CA SER A 10 0.63 -3.29 3.74
C SER A 10 1.57 -2.48 4.65
N ASP A 11 2.83 -2.37 4.24
CA ASP A 11 3.79 -1.43 4.80
C ASP A 11 4.46 -0.66 3.63
N PRO A 12 4.44 0.69 3.58
CA PRO A 12 4.95 1.47 2.45
C PRO A 12 6.45 1.33 2.18
N VAL A 13 7.22 0.74 3.09
CA VAL A 13 8.65 0.43 2.85
C VAL A 13 8.89 -0.98 2.31
N CYS A 14 7.85 -1.80 2.18
CA CYS A 14 7.95 -3.15 1.62
C CYS A 14 7.95 -3.11 0.08
N PRO A 15 9.04 -3.52 -0.60
CA PRO A 15 9.10 -3.46 -2.07
C PRO A 15 8.05 -4.36 -2.75
N PHE A 16 7.69 -5.47 -2.12
CA PHE A 16 6.64 -6.36 -2.62
C PHE A 16 5.24 -5.78 -2.40
N CYS A 17 5.02 -4.93 -1.38
CA CYS A 17 3.76 -4.21 -1.26
C CYS A 17 3.54 -3.29 -2.46
N TYR A 18 4.58 -2.56 -2.86
CA TYR A 18 4.49 -1.68 -4.00
C TYR A 18 4.34 -2.42 -5.33
N ILE A 19 5.10 -3.51 -5.54
CA ILE A 19 4.92 -4.39 -6.71
C ILE A 19 3.50 -4.98 -6.74
N GLY A 20 3.01 -5.50 -5.61
CA GLY A 20 1.68 -6.08 -5.49
C GLY A 20 0.58 -5.06 -5.81
N MET A 21 0.72 -3.83 -5.34
CA MET A 21 -0.19 -2.72 -5.67
C MET A 21 -0.21 -2.44 -7.17
N LEU A 22 0.95 -2.33 -7.83
CA LEU A 22 1.02 -2.12 -9.30
C LEU A 22 0.38 -3.27 -10.09
N ARG A 23 0.51 -4.50 -9.60
CA ARG A 23 -0.11 -5.68 -10.19
C ARG A 23 -1.64 -5.69 -9.98
N LEU A 24 -2.10 -5.30 -8.80
CA LEU A 24 -3.53 -5.09 -8.52
C LEU A 24 -4.11 -4.03 -9.45
N ASP A 25 -3.45 -2.88 -9.62
CA ASP A 25 -3.93 -1.78 -10.48
C ASP A 25 -4.11 -2.25 -11.93
N ARG A 26 -3.17 -3.04 -12.44
CA ARG A 26 -3.28 -3.67 -13.77
C ARG A 26 -4.40 -4.69 -13.82
N ALA A 27 -4.55 -5.52 -12.79
CA ALA A 27 -5.64 -6.50 -12.72
C ALA A 27 -7.00 -5.81 -12.70
N LEU A 28 -7.15 -4.70 -11.97
CA LEU A 28 -8.37 -3.88 -11.94
C LEU A 28 -8.66 -3.24 -13.30
N ALA A 29 -7.63 -2.74 -13.98
CA ALA A 29 -7.77 -2.19 -15.34
C ALA A 29 -8.20 -3.28 -16.35
N LEU A 30 -7.61 -4.48 -16.26
CA LEU A 30 -8.01 -5.63 -17.07
C LEU A 30 -9.43 -6.07 -16.75
N TYR A 31 -9.76 -6.24 -15.47
CA TYR A 31 -11.09 -6.60 -14.98
C TYR A 31 -12.16 -5.68 -15.57
N ARG A 32 -12.01 -4.36 -15.43
CA ARG A 32 -12.95 -3.37 -16.00
C ARG A 32 -13.10 -3.48 -17.53
N LYS A 33 -12.01 -3.84 -18.23
CA LYS A 33 -11.97 -3.90 -19.69
C LYS A 33 -12.51 -5.21 -20.27
N THR A 34 -12.27 -6.34 -19.61
CA THR A 34 -12.49 -7.68 -20.20
C THR A 34 -13.68 -8.41 -19.60
N VAL A 35 -14.11 -8.04 -18.39
CA VAL A 35 -15.18 -8.73 -17.68
C VAL A 35 -16.54 -8.06 -17.94
N PRO A 36 -17.54 -8.79 -18.47
CA PRO A 36 -18.87 -8.22 -18.72
C PRO A 36 -19.50 -7.64 -17.45
N GLY A 37 -20.04 -6.42 -17.54
CA GLY A 37 -20.66 -5.72 -16.40
C GLY A 37 -19.68 -5.11 -15.39
N ALA A 38 -18.36 -5.34 -15.52
CA ALA A 38 -17.35 -4.85 -14.59
C ALA A 38 -16.98 -3.37 -14.77
N SER A 39 -17.14 -2.80 -15.97
CA SER A 39 -16.70 -1.43 -16.26
C SER A 39 -17.34 -0.36 -15.37
N ALA A 40 -18.57 -0.60 -14.88
CA ALA A 40 -19.30 0.31 -14.00
C ALA A 40 -19.41 -0.25 -12.56
N ALA A 41 -18.77 -1.37 -12.26
CA ALA A 41 -18.81 -1.96 -10.92
C ALA A 41 -18.08 -1.04 -9.92
N PRO A 42 -18.73 -0.63 -8.82
CA PRO A 42 -18.05 0.09 -7.74
C PRO A 42 -16.95 -0.78 -7.15
N ILE A 43 -15.76 -0.19 -6.94
CA ILE A 43 -14.63 -0.84 -6.28
C ILE A 43 -14.12 0.10 -5.19
N THR A 44 -14.18 -0.36 -3.96
CA THR A 44 -13.65 0.36 -2.79
C THR A 44 -12.36 -0.32 -2.35
N ILE A 45 -11.31 0.46 -2.14
CA ILE A 45 -10.01 -0.04 -1.67
C ILE A 45 -9.69 0.61 -0.33
N SER A 46 -9.46 -0.22 0.68
CA SER A 46 -9.06 0.19 2.03
C SER A 46 -7.68 -0.37 2.34
N TRP A 47 -6.81 0.44 2.95
CA TRP A 47 -5.44 0.09 3.28
C TRP A 47 -5.28 -0.03 4.78
N HIS A 48 -4.82 -1.17 5.28
CA HIS A 48 -4.60 -1.39 6.70
C HIS A 48 -3.11 -1.43 7.00
N ALA A 49 -2.72 -0.73 8.06
CA ALA A 49 -1.35 -0.61 8.48
C ALA A 49 -0.76 -1.94 8.93
N PHE A 50 0.43 -2.21 8.44
CA PHE A 50 1.34 -3.21 8.99
C PHE A 50 2.70 -2.55 9.20
N LEU A 51 3.39 -2.92 10.28
CA LEU A 51 4.73 -2.42 10.59
C LEU A 51 5.75 -3.57 10.50
N LEU A 52 6.57 -3.57 9.46
CA LEU A 52 7.71 -4.49 9.34
C LEU A 52 8.77 -4.26 10.42
N ASP A 53 8.85 -3.03 10.94
CA ASP A 53 9.74 -2.63 12.03
C ASP A 53 8.96 -1.78 13.04
N SER A 54 8.19 -2.44 13.90
CA SER A 54 7.40 -1.78 14.96
C SER A 54 8.27 -1.13 16.05
N ALA A 55 9.56 -1.44 16.11
CA ALA A 55 10.51 -0.84 17.04
C ALA A 55 11.16 0.45 16.50
N ALA A 56 10.93 0.81 15.23
CA ALA A 56 11.50 2.00 14.63
C ALA A 56 10.95 3.27 15.33
N PRO A 57 11.81 4.16 15.87
CA PRO A 57 11.35 5.40 16.50
C PRO A 57 10.62 6.29 15.50
N ARG A 58 9.49 6.88 15.93
CA ARG A 58 8.70 7.83 15.11
C ARG A 58 9.57 8.98 14.62
N ARG A 59 9.35 9.39 13.36
CA ARG A 59 10.02 10.55 12.73
C ARG A 59 11.56 10.46 12.72
N VAL A 60 12.11 9.26 12.87
CA VAL A 60 13.55 8.99 12.75
C VAL A 60 13.78 8.05 11.58
N SER A 61 14.74 8.40 10.74
CA SER A 61 15.16 7.61 9.59
C SER A 61 16.67 7.46 9.52
N GLN A 62 17.10 6.50 8.72
CA GLN A 62 18.50 6.28 8.36
C GLN A 62 18.60 5.93 6.87
N PRO A 63 19.78 6.06 6.25
CA PRO A 63 19.97 5.65 4.87
C PRO A 63 19.56 4.19 4.66
N LEU A 64 18.78 3.91 3.62
CA LEU A 64 18.32 2.54 3.31
C LEU A 64 19.51 1.60 3.18
N ALA A 65 20.56 2.00 2.46
CA ALA A 65 21.78 1.21 2.32
C ALA A 65 22.38 0.79 3.67
N ALA A 66 22.38 1.66 4.68
CA ALA A 66 22.89 1.34 6.02
C ALA A 66 21.99 0.32 6.72
N LYS A 67 20.65 0.44 6.63
CA LYS A 67 19.71 -0.55 7.17
C LYS A 67 19.84 -1.91 6.46
N MET A 68 20.04 -1.91 5.14
CA MET A 68 20.26 -3.14 4.38
C MET A 68 21.55 -3.83 4.81
N ALA A 69 22.64 -3.07 4.95
CA ALA A 69 23.94 -3.56 5.41
C ALA A 69 23.85 -4.13 6.83
N SER A 70 23.16 -3.45 7.76
CA SER A 70 23.00 -3.95 9.13
C SER A 70 22.18 -5.25 9.19
N ARG A 71 21.20 -5.42 8.29
CA ARG A 71 20.30 -6.59 8.27
C ARG A 71 20.89 -7.81 7.57
N TRP A 72 21.61 -7.60 6.47
CA TRP A 72 22.06 -8.70 5.60
C TRP A 72 23.58 -8.76 5.41
N GLY A 73 24.33 -7.78 5.90
CA GLY A 73 25.77 -7.63 5.69
C GLY A 73 26.09 -6.86 4.40
N GLU A 74 27.09 -5.98 4.45
CA GLU A 74 27.48 -5.10 3.33
C GLU A 74 27.72 -5.84 2.02
N ALA A 75 28.40 -6.99 2.07
CA ALA A 75 28.74 -7.80 0.90
C ALA A 75 27.51 -8.32 0.14
N ARG A 76 26.36 -8.48 0.81
CA ARG A 76 25.12 -9.00 0.20
C ARG A 76 24.21 -7.90 -0.36
N VAL A 77 24.44 -6.64 0.00
CA VAL A 77 23.58 -5.52 -0.42
C VAL A 77 23.48 -5.40 -1.95
N PRO A 78 24.58 -5.44 -2.73
CA PRO A 78 24.48 -5.31 -4.19
C PRO A 78 23.65 -6.41 -4.84
N GLU A 79 23.77 -7.65 -4.36
CA GLU A 79 22.99 -8.79 -4.85
C GLU A 79 21.48 -8.60 -4.57
N ILE A 80 21.13 -8.22 -3.34
CA ILE A 80 19.73 -7.99 -2.95
C ILE A 80 19.13 -6.84 -3.75
N GLN A 81 19.86 -5.72 -3.88
CA GLN A 81 19.42 -4.59 -4.71
C GLN A 81 19.27 -4.99 -6.18
N GLY A 82 20.15 -5.83 -6.71
CA GLY A 82 20.03 -6.37 -8.07
C GLY A 82 18.71 -7.13 -8.28
N ARG A 83 18.39 -8.09 -7.39
CA ARG A 83 17.13 -8.85 -7.46
C ARG A 83 15.89 -7.96 -7.34
N LEU A 84 15.94 -6.95 -6.47
CA LEU A 84 14.86 -5.98 -6.32
C LEU A 84 14.71 -5.11 -7.56
N ARG A 85 15.82 -4.66 -8.15
CA ARG A 85 15.84 -3.90 -9.41
C ARG A 85 15.22 -4.69 -10.55
N ASP A 86 15.61 -5.95 -10.73
CA ASP A 86 15.05 -6.81 -11.79
C ASP A 86 13.54 -7.03 -11.60
N SER A 87 13.10 -7.15 -10.34
CA SER A 87 11.68 -7.25 -10.02
C SER A 87 10.93 -5.95 -10.32
N GLY A 88 11.47 -4.80 -9.93
CA GLY A 88 10.89 -3.49 -10.27
C GLY A 88 10.82 -3.24 -11.77
N LEU A 89 11.87 -3.56 -12.53
CA LEU A 89 11.93 -3.35 -13.97
C LEU A 89 10.86 -4.15 -14.74
N ARG A 90 10.52 -5.36 -14.28
CA ARG A 90 9.40 -6.14 -14.83
C ARG A 90 8.06 -5.43 -14.66
N GLU A 91 7.95 -4.58 -13.65
CA GLU A 91 6.80 -3.73 -13.41
C GLU A 91 6.96 -2.31 -13.98
N GLY A 92 8.01 -2.03 -14.75
CA GLY A 92 8.28 -0.69 -15.30
C GLY A 92 8.75 0.33 -14.26
N VAL A 93 9.26 -0.14 -13.12
CA VAL A 93 9.74 0.71 -12.02
C VAL A 93 11.27 0.68 -11.93
N VAL A 94 11.88 1.85 -11.74
CA VAL A 94 13.29 1.97 -11.40
C VAL A 94 13.40 2.31 -9.92
N PHE A 95 13.75 1.34 -9.09
CA PHE A 95 13.91 1.57 -7.66
C PHE A 95 15.11 2.47 -7.33
N ASN A 96 14.86 3.47 -6.51
CA ASN A 96 15.85 4.38 -5.96
C ASN A 96 16.30 3.89 -4.58
N PHE A 97 17.47 3.26 -4.55
CA PHE A 97 18.07 2.76 -3.31
C PHE A 97 18.76 3.85 -2.47
N GLY A 98 18.69 5.12 -2.89
CA GLY A 98 19.14 6.29 -2.13
C GLY A 98 18.14 6.76 -1.07
N ALA A 99 16.98 6.11 -0.97
CA ALA A 99 15.94 6.40 0.00
C ALA A 99 16.41 6.33 1.47
N ARG A 100 15.60 6.92 2.36
CA ARG A 100 15.79 6.84 3.81
C ARG A 100 14.63 6.07 4.44
N ILE A 101 14.98 5.09 5.26
CA ILE A 101 14.03 4.17 5.90
C ILE A 101 13.94 4.46 7.40
N GLY A 102 12.73 4.42 7.94
CA GLY A 102 12.43 4.73 9.33
C GLY A 102 11.08 4.18 9.74
N SER A 103 10.49 4.76 10.78
CA SER A 103 9.10 4.46 11.16
C SER A 103 8.14 4.81 10.03
N THR A 104 7.18 3.91 9.75
CA THR A 104 6.14 4.11 8.73
C THR A 104 4.80 4.53 9.32
N VAL A 105 4.73 4.79 10.64
CA VAL A 105 3.51 5.23 11.32
C VAL A 105 2.95 6.50 10.70
N GLU A 106 3.79 7.50 10.41
CA GLU A 106 3.33 8.76 9.79
C GLU A 106 2.81 8.56 8.37
N ALA A 107 3.43 7.65 7.61
CA ALA A 107 2.96 7.29 6.27
C ALA A 107 1.58 6.62 6.33
N HIS A 108 1.36 5.71 7.28
CA HIS A 108 0.06 5.09 7.53
C HIS A 108 -0.99 6.09 8.01
N ARG A 109 -0.61 7.01 8.89
CA ARG A 109 -1.49 8.10 9.33
C ARG A 109 -1.94 8.97 8.16
N LEU A 110 -1.07 9.21 7.18
CA LEU A 110 -1.44 9.98 5.99
C LEU A 110 -2.51 9.27 5.16
N VAL A 111 -2.44 7.94 5.05
CA VAL A 111 -3.46 7.11 4.41
C VAL A 111 -4.78 7.16 5.21
N ALA A 112 -4.72 7.12 6.55
CA ALA A 112 -5.88 7.30 7.41
C ALA A 112 -6.56 8.68 7.24
N LEU A 113 -5.78 9.76 7.03
CA LEU A 113 -6.33 11.08 6.69
C LEU A 113 -7.17 11.01 5.40
N ALA A 114 -6.63 10.39 4.35
CA ALA A 114 -7.35 10.22 3.09
C ALA A 114 -8.67 9.45 3.25
N ARG A 115 -8.68 8.42 4.11
CA ARG A 115 -9.91 7.69 4.47
C ARG A 115 -10.92 8.57 5.21
N LYS A 116 -10.46 9.44 6.12
CA LYS A 116 -11.32 10.40 6.82
C LYS A 116 -11.94 11.42 5.85
N MET A 117 -11.21 11.82 4.82
CA MET A 117 -11.68 12.76 3.78
C MET A 117 -12.66 12.11 2.79
N ASP A 118 -12.52 10.82 2.50
CA ASP A 118 -13.45 10.04 1.68
C ASP A 118 -13.88 8.72 2.37
N PRO A 119 -14.77 8.79 3.38
CA PRO A 119 -15.17 7.62 4.17
C PRO A 119 -15.91 6.53 3.36
N ARG A 120 -16.40 6.88 2.17
CA ARG A 120 -17.10 5.95 1.28
C ARG A 120 -16.16 5.34 0.23
N GLY A 121 -14.91 5.80 0.15
CA GLY A 121 -13.91 5.38 -0.83
C GLY A 121 -14.32 5.63 -2.28
N VAL A 122 -15.26 6.56 -2.52
CA VAL A 122 -15.84 6.81 -3.85
C VAL A 122 -14.84 7.56 -4.74
N GLU A 123 -14.06 8.46 -4.14
CA GLU A 123 -13.02 9.20 -4.82
C GLU A 123 -11.72 8.41 -4.88
N GLY A 124 -11.53 7.39 -4.05
CA GLY A 124 -10.34 6.55 -4.04
C GLY A 124 -9.09 7.29 -3.53
N PHE A 125 -9.28 8.30 -2.67
CA PHE A 125 -8.17 9.09 -2.11
C PHE A 125 -7.19 8.23 -1.35
N GLU A 126 -7.68 7.28 -0.56
CA GLU A 126 -6.86 6.39 0.26
C GLU A 126 -5.83 5.65 -0.60
N HIS A 127 -6.30 5.07 -1.71
CA HIS A 127 -5.43 4.38 -2.66
C HIS A 127 -4.46 5.30 -3.39
N ARG A 128 -4.88 6.52 -3.79
CA ARG A 128 -3.95 7.50 -4.38
C ARG A 128 -2.85 7.94 -3.41
N VAL A 129 -3.18 8.18 -2.13
CA VAL A 129 -2.19 8.57 -1.13
C VAL A 129 -1.19 7.44 -0.88
N ALA A 130 -1.66 6.19 -0.77
CA ALA A 130 -0.77 5.04 -0.67
C ALA A 130 0.16 4.93 -1.90
N GLN A 131 -0.38 5.08 -3.11
CA GLN A 131 0.37 5.08 -4.36
C GLN A 131 1.46 6.17 -4.39
N GLU A 132 1.10 7.42 -4.10
CA GLU A 132 2.05 8.54 -4.13
C GLU A 132 3.10 8.46 -3.01
N THR A 133 2.73 7.94 -1.85
CA THR A 133 3.66 7.69 -0.73
C THR A 133 4.70 6.63 -1.12
N MET A 134 4.25 5.50 -1.67
CA MET A 134 5.17 4.46 -2.13
C MET A 134 5.99 4.91 -3.34
N ARG A 135 5.42 5.69 -4.27
CA ARG A 135 6.16 6.30 -5.40
C ARG A 135 7.25 7.25 -4.90
N MET A 136 6.93 8.12 -3.95
CA MET A 136 7.90 9.03 -3.32
C MET A 136 9.09 8.25 -2.73
N TYR A 137 8.81 7.15 -2.03
CA TYR A 137 9.85 6.34 -1.41
C TYR A 137 10.64 5.51 -2.45
N PHE A 138 9.97 4.68 -3.24
CA PHE A 138 10.61 3.69 -4.12
C PHE A 138 11.17 4.28 -5.40
N GLU A 139 10.54 5.29 -6.00
CA GLU A 139 11.03 5.91 -7.24
C GLU A 139 11.74 7.23 -6.94
N GLY A 140 11.19 8.02 -6.02
CA GLY A 140 11.72 9.34 -5.66
C GLY A 140 12.97 9.30 -4.78
N GLY A 141 13.19 8.21 -4.04
CA GLY A 141 14.29 8.13 -3.06
C GLY A 141 14.09 9.04 -1.87
N GLY A 142 12.84 9.36 -1.52
CA GLY A 142 12.53 10.21 -0.37
C GLY A 142 12.72 9.48 0.97
N ASP A 143 12.39 10.21 2.03
CA ASP A 143 12.43 9.75 3.40
C ASP A 143 11.03 9.45 3.92
N ILE A 144 10.77 8.16 4.21
CA ILE A 144 9.44 7.72 4.65
C ILE A 144 9.03 8.28 6.02
N ALA A 145 9.99 8.76 6.83
CA ALA A 145 9.73 9.36 8.13
C ALA A 145 9.75 10.90 8.10
N SER A 146 9.99 11.52 6.93
CA SER A 146 10.02 12.97 6.76
C SER A 146 8.61 13.52 6.55
N THR A 147 8.19 14.44 7.41
CA THR A 147 6.93 15.17 7.25
C THR A 147 6.87 15.91 5.91
N ASP A 148 7.97 16.51 5.46
CA ASP A 148 7.98 17.30 4.23
C ASP A 148 7.79 16.42 2.98
N ASP A 149 8.43 15.25 2.94
CA ASP A 149 8.27 14.31 1.83
C ASP A 149 6.87 13.69 1.80
N LEU A 150 6.31 13.37 2.98
CA LEU A 150 4.95 12.87 3.12
C LEU A 150 3.90 13.92 2.71
N VAL A 151 4.07 15.19 3.10
CA VAL A 151 3.23 16.30 2.61
C VAL A 151 3.34 16.42 1.10
N GLY A 152 4.54 16.31 0.54
CA GLY A 152 4.75 16.30 -0.91
C GLY A 152 3.98 15.18 -1.63
N ALA A 153 3.96 13.98 -1.06
CA ALA A 153 3.16 12.86 -1.56
C ALA A 153 1.64 13.12 -1.44
N ALA A 154 1.20 13.67 -0.31
CA ALA A 154 -0.20 14.04 -0.07
C ALA A 154 -0.72 15.03 -1.12
N VAL A 155 0.07 16.06 -1.44
CA VAL A 155 -0.28 17.08 -2.44
C VAL A 155 -0.44 16.49 -3.82
N LYS A 156 0.44 15.56 -4.22
CA LYS A 156 0.32 14.85 -5.50
C LYS A 156 -0.94 13.98 -5.57
N ALA A 157 -1.40 13.46 -4.44
CA ALA A 157 -2.64 12.70 -4.32
C ALA A 157 -3.90 13.58 -4.26
N GLY A 158 -3.75 14.90 -4.10
CA GLY A 158 -4.82 15.91 -4.11
C GLY A 158 -5.20 16.46 -2.73
N ILE A 159 -4.44 16.19 -1.67
CA ILE A 159 -4.67 16.74 -0.33
C ILE A 159 -3.99 18.11 -0.20
N ASP A 160 -4.64 19.06 0.48
CA ASP A 160 -4.03 20.36 0.76
C ASP A 160 -2.76 20.21 1.62
N ALA A 161 -1.73 21.00 1.31
CA ALA A 161 -0.45 20.91 1.99
C ALA A 161 -0.54 21.28 3.48
N GLY A 162 -1.37 22.27 3.82
CA GLY A 162 -1.59 22.71 5.19
C GLY A 162 -2.37 21.67 5.99
N GLU A 163 -3.39 21.07 5.40
CA GLU A 163 -4.16 19.97 6.00
C GLU A 163 -3.28 18.74 6.28
N ALA A 164 -2.52 18.27 5.30
CA ALA A 164 -1.60 17.14 5.46
C ALA A 164 -0.54 17.41 6.53
N ARG A 165 0.02 18.63 6.56
CA ARG A 165 1.02 19.01 7.56
C ARG A 165 0.43 19.04 8.97
N ALA A 166 -0.72 19.71 9.15
CA ALA A 166 -1.38 19.82 10.45
C ALA A 166 -1.72 18.43 11.01
N TRP A 167 -2.21 17.53 10.15
CA TRP A 167 -2.45 16.14 10.53
C TRP A 167 -1.18 15.44 11.02
N LEU A 168 -0.11 15.47 10.22
CA LEU A 168 1.15 14.78 10.53
C LEU A 168 1.87 15.36 11.76
N GLU A 169 1.74 16.65 12.03
CA GLU A 169 2.31 17.31 13.21
C GLU A 169 1.56 16.94 14.49
N GLY A 170 0.24 16.76 14.40
CA GLY A 170 -0.61 16.26 15.49
C GLY A 170 -0.49 14.76 15.73
N ASP A 171 -1.46 14.23 16.50
CA ASP A 171 -1.54 12.83 16.93
C ASP A 171 -2.80 12.09 16.43
N GLU A 172 -3.72 12.77 15.71
CA GLU A 172 -4.91 12.13 15.11
C GLU A 172 -4.52 10.98 14.16
N GLY A 173 -5.28 9.88 14.14
CA GLY A 173 -4.93 8.72 13.31
C GLY A 173 -3.96 7.73 13.97
N LEU A 174 -3.34 8.07 15.12
CA LEU A 174 -2.41 7.14 15.78
C LEU A 174 -3.12 5.91 16.35
N GLU A 175 -4.28 6.11 16.97
CA GLU A 175 -5.05 5.01 17.55
C GLU A 175 -5.57 4.08 16.45
N GLU A 176 -6.06 4.65 15.35
CA GLU A 176 -6.51 3.91 14.18
C GLU A 176 -5.40 3.06 13.57
N VAL A 177 -4.21 3.63 13.38
CA VAL A 177 -3.04 2.87 12.88
C VAL A 177 -2.63 1.76 13.85
N GLN A 178 -2.66 2.01 15.16
CA GLN A 178 -2.33 1.00 16.15
C GLN A 178 -3.34 -0.16 16.13
N LEU A 179 -4.64 0.15 16.03
CA LEU A 179 -5.70 -0.85 15.92
C LEU A 179 -5.52 -1.73 14.67
N GLU A 180 -5.26 -1.13 13.50
CA GLU A 180 -5.01 -1.89 12.27
C GLU A 180 -3.81 -2.84 12.39
N VAL A 181 -2.73 -2.39 13.06
CA VAL A 181 -1.55 -3.22 13.32
C VAL A 181 -1.89 -4.39 14.26
N ASP A 182 -2.63 -4.13 15.33
CA ASP A 182 -3.04 -5.15 16.30
C ASP A 182 -4.01 -6.17 15.67
N GLU A 183 -4.93 -5.70 14.82
CA GLU A 183 -5.82 -6.55 14.02
C GLU A 183 -5.02 -7.47 13.11
N ALA A 184 -4.04 -6.95 12.36
CA ALA A 184 -3.21 -7.77 11.49
C ALA A 184 -2.45 -8.86 12.26
N VAL A 185 -1.95 -8.54 13.46
CA VAL A 185 -1.33 -9.51 14.37
C VAL A 185 -2.34 -10.56 14.84
N SER A 186 -3.56 -10.14 15.22
CA SER A 186 -4.63 -11.04 15.68
C SER A 186 -5.09 -12.01 14.59
N MET A 187 -5.06 -11.57 13.33
CA MET A 187 -5.32 -12.38 12.14
C MET A 187 -4.16 -13.34 11.80
N GLY A 188 -3.07 -13.33 12.57
CA GLY A 188 -1.91 -14.19 12.36
C GLY A 188 -1.08 -13.81 11.13
N ILE A 189 -1.18 -12.56 10.65
CA ILE A 189 -0.44 -12.08 9.49
C ILE A 189 1.03 -11.93 9.87
N LYS A 190 1.91 -12.65 9.17
CA LYS A 190 3.36 -12.66 9.40
C LYS A 190 4.16 -11.93 8.33
N GLY A 191 3.49 -11.46 7.28
CA GLY A 191 4.12 -10.82 6.15
C GLY A 191 3.11 -10.09 5.28
N VAL A 192 3.60 -9.15 4.49
CA VAL A 192 2.84 -8.26 3.62
C VAL A 192 3.47 -8.21 2.22
N PRO A 193 2.69 -7.91 1.16
CA PRO A 193 1.28 -7.51 1.20
C PRO A 193 0.32 -8.69 1.37
N ARG A 194 -0.87 -8.42 1.89
CA ARG A 194 -2.02 -9.31 1.83
C ARG A 194 -3.22 -8.54 1.30
N PHE A 195 -3.89 -9.09 0.30
CA PHE A 195 -5.09 -8.51 -0.30
C PHE A 195 -6.28 -9.40 0.02
N ILE A 196 -7.37 -8.79 0.48
CA ILE A 196 -8.60 -9.49 0.85
C ILE A 196 -9.74 -8.84 0.07
N ILE A 197 -10.32 -9.58 -0.87
CA ILE A 197 -11.40 -9.13 -1.73
C ILE A 197 -12.72 -9.67 -1.18
N ASN A 198 -13.71 -8.80 -0.98
CA ASN A 198 -15.00 -9.11 -0.36
C ASN A 198 -14.87 -9.91 0.95
N GLU A 199 -13.89 -9.52 1.79
CA GLU A 199 -13.60 -10.12 3.10
C GLU A 199 -13.28 -11.63 3.09
N LYS A 200 -13.09 -12.23 1.90
CA LYS A 200 -13.05 -13.69 1.73
C LYS A 200 -11.97 -14.18 0.78
N PHE A 201 -11.82 -13.56 -0.39
CA PHE A 201 -10.88 -14.02 -1.40
C PHE A 201 -9.52 -13.40 -1.13
N VAL A 202 -8.51 -14.23 -0.88
CA VAL A 202 -7.20 -13.77 -0.42
C VAL A 202 -6.15 -13.94 -1.51
N VAL A 203 -5.36 -12.89 -1.74
CA VAL A 203 -4.09 -12.96 -2.48
C VAL A 203 -2.96 -12.62 -1.51
N ASP A 204 -2.06 -13.57 -1.28
CA ASP A 204 -0.91 -13.42 -0.40
C ASP A 204 0.34 -13.06 -1.18
N GLY A 205 1.01 -11.99 -0.78
CA GLY A 205 2.20 -11.48 -1.45
C GLY A 205 1.88 -10.74 -2.76
N ALA A 206 2.94 -10.44 -3.50
CA ALA A 206 2.86 -9.73 -4.77
C ALA A 206 2.63 -10.71 -5.93
N ASP A 207 1.56 -11.49 -5.89
CA ASP A 207 1.27 -12.54 -6.88
C ASP A 207 1.04 -11.96 -8.29
N ASP A 208 0.97 -12.80 -9.31
CA ASP A 208 0.84 -12.38 -10.70
C ASP A 208 -0.53 -11.73 -10.99
N VAL A 209 -0.55 -10.83 -11.97
CA VAL A 209 -1.76 -10.09 -12.40
C VAL A 209 -2.93 -11.04 -12.71
N GLY A 210 -2.64 -12.23 -13.24
CA GLY A 210 -3.65 -13.26 -13.54
C GLY A 210 -4.35 -13.79 -12.28
N VAL A 211 -3.61 -13.98 -11.18
CA VAL A 211 -4.15 -14.44 -9.90
C VAL A 211 -5.08 -13.37 -9.31
N PHE A 212 -4.65 -12.10 -9.32
CA PHE A 212 -5.52 -10.99 -8.93
C PHE A 212 -6.81 -10.95 -9.76
N LEU A 213 -6.71 -11.06 -11.09
CA LEU A 213 -7.86 -11.04 -11.98
C LEU A 213 -8.82 -12.20 -11.70
N GLU A 214 -8.29 -13.40 -11.47
CA GLU A 214 -9.08 -14.58 -11.10
C GLU A 214 -9.87 -14.34 -9.81
N GLN A 215 -9.21 -13.86 -8.75
CA GLN A 215 -9.89 -13.60 -7.47
C GLN A 215 -10.95 -12.49 -7.59
N LEU A 216 -10.70 -11.43 -8.37
CA LEU A 216 -11.69 -10.39 -8.64
C LEU A 216 -12.93 -10.94 -9.35
N VAL A 217 -12.76 -11.88 -10.29
CA VAL A 217 -13.87 -12.52 -11.00
C VAL A 217 -14.66 -13.44 -10.06
N LEU A 218 -13.97 -14.27 -9.28
CA LEU A 218 -14.62 -15.15 -8.30
C LEU A 218 -15.44 -14.36 -7.27
N ALA A 219 -14.87 -13.27 -6.73
CA ALA A 219 -15.54 -12.40 -5.79
C ALA A 219 -16.79 -11.72 -6.39
N ARG A 220 -16.72 -11.31 -7.66
CA ARG A 220 -17.86 -10.74 -8.38
C ARG A 220 -18.97 -11.78 -8.56
N ASP A 221 -18.62 -12.98 -9.03
CA ASP A 221 -19.59 -14.02 -9.35
C ASP A 221 -20.34 -14.48 -8.10
N GLU A 222 -19.65 -14.62 -6.98
CA GLU A 222 -20.30 -14.90 -5.70
C GLU A 222 -21.25 -13.78 -5.28
N ALA A 223 -20.79 -12.52 -5.31
CA ALA A 223 -21.62 -11.39 -4.92
C ALA A 223 -22.86 -11.23 -5.83
N LEU A 224 -22.80 -11.65 -7.10
CA LEU A 224 -23.98 -11.67 -7.96
C LEU A 224 -24.99 -12.73 -7.52
N VAL A 225 -24.54 -13.94 -7.17
CA VAL A 225 -25.40 -15.03 -6.69
C VAL A 225 -26.07 -14.67 -5.36
N GLU A 226 -25.36 -13.98 -4.46
CA GLU A 226 -25.94 -13.53 -3.19
C GLU A 226 -27.01 -12.45 -3.36
N ASN A 227 -26.86 -11.56 -4.34
CA ASN A 227 -27.84 -10.51 -4.65
C ASN A 227 -29.11 -11.03 -5.34
N GLU A 228 -29.10 -12.27 -5.85
CA GLU A 228 -30.25 -12.91 -6.47
C GLU A 228 -31.10 -13.73 -5.48
N LYS A 229 -30.65 -13.90 -4.24
CA LYS A 229 -31.36 -14.58 -3.15
C LYS A 229 -32.14 -13.61 -2.28
#